data_AF-A0A2K3JSI7-F1
#
_entry.id   AF-A0A2K3JSI7-F1
#
_cell.length_a   1.000
_cell.length_b   1.000
_cell.length_c   1.000
_cell.angle_alpha   90.00
_cell.angle_beta   90.00
_cell.angle_gamma   90.00
#
_symmetry.space_group_name_H-M   'P 1'
#
loop_
_entity.id
_entity.type
_entity.pdbx_description
1 polymer ?
#
loop_
_entity_poly.entity_id
_entity_poly.type
_entity_poly.pdbx_seq_one_letter_code
_entity_poly.pdbx_strand_id
1 'polypeptide(L)'
;YGKRITEFKLVTPKGLGRQGEGSNDCAVWVINWMMQQGENEYKIEVDEGSRLKIALQLTLHPFNKNRDLMLTKSLEHKQAFVKGNDPEEKN
;
A
#
# COMPACT_ATOMS: atom_id res chain seq x y z
N TYR A 1 24.94 4.21 37.87
CA TYR A 1 24.29 4.70 36.65
C TYR A 1 22.86 4.18 36.60
N GLY A 2 21.86 5.00 36.96
CA GLY A 2 20.45 4.60 36.87
C GLY A 2 19.96 4.67 35.43
N LYS A 3 19.31 3.61 34.94
CA LYS A 3 18.67 3.60 33.62
C LYS A 3 17.57 4.67 33.60
N ARG A 4 17.67 5.66 32.69
CA ARG A 4 16.54 6.53 32.36
C ARG A 4 15.48 5.68 31.67
N ILE A 5 14.45 5.28 32.40
CA ILE A 5 13.24 4.73 31.81
C ILE A 5 12.54 5.90 31.15
N THR A 6 12.43 5.88 29.82
CA THR A 6 11.64 6.87 29.07
C THR A 6 10.17 6.49 29.22
N GLU A 7 9.35 7.41 29.74
CA GLU A 7 7.91 7.21 29.84
C GLU A 7 7.29 7.44 28.47
N PHE A 8 6.84 6.36 27.82
CA PHE A 8 6.04 6.44 26.61
C PHE A 8 4.59 6.72 26.98
N LYS A 9 3.97 7.72 26.34
CA LYS A 9 2.53 7.96 26.49
C LYS A 9 1.77 7.09 25.49
N LEU A 10 0.82 6.31 26.01
CA LEU A 10 -0.20 5.68 25.19
C LEU A 10 -1.19 6.76 24.76
N VAL A 11 -1.27 7.03 23.47
CA VAL A 11 -2.25 7.95 22.88
C VAL A 11 -3.39 7.10 22.33
N THR A 12 -4.60 7.31 22.86
CA THR A 12 -5.81 6.78 22.21
C THR A 12 -6.36 7.85 21.30
N PRO A 13 -6.33 7.63 19.98
CA PRO A 13 -6.80 8.61 19.03
C PRO A 13 -8.29 8.90 19.11
N LYS A 14 -8.67 10.14 18.78
CA LYS A 14 -10.08 10.58 18.71
C LYS A 14 -10.44 10.95 17.28
N GLY A 15 -11.68 10.67 16.86
CA GLY A 15 -12.15 10.99 15.51
C GLY A 15 -11.67 10.01 14.44
N LEU A 16 -11.54 8.73 14.81
CA LEU A 16 -11.22 7.63 13.91
C LEU A 16 -12.16 7.66 12.68
N GLY A 17 -11.66 7.97 11.48
CA GLY A 17 -12.36 7.63 10.27
C GLY A 17 -12.47 6.11 10.17
N ARG A 18 -13.64 5.64 9.75
CA ARG A 18 -13.89 4.21 9.59
C ARG A 18 -13.56 3.81 8.16
N GLN A 19 -12.85 2.70 8.03
CA GLN A 19 -12.83 1.96 6.79
C GLN A 19 -14.28 1.56 6.44
N GLY A 20 -14.64 1.64 5.16
CA GLY A 20 -15.92 1.12 4.68
C GLY A 20 -16.06 -0.37 5.01
N GLU A 21 -17.25 -0.77 5.46
CA GLU A 21 -17.55 -2.18 5.72
C GLU A 21 -17.35 -3.01 4.45
N GLY A 22 -16.63 -4.13 4.55
CA GLY A 22 -16.37 -5.03 3.42
C GLY A 22 -15.30 -4.56 2.41
N SER A 23 -14.64 -3.42 2.62
CA SER A 23 -13.75 -2.84 1.60
C SER A 23 -12.37 -3.50 1.46
N ASN A 24 -11.97 -4.36 2.41
CA ASN A 24 -10.66 -5.05 2.44
C ASN A 24 -9.41 -4.12 2.37
N ASP A 25 -9.56 -2.86 2.76
CA ASP A 25 -8.55 -1.80 2.64
C ASP A 25 -7.72 -1.55 3.90
N CYS A 26 -7.81 -2.38 4.93
CA CYS A 26 -7.17 -2.11 6.22
C CYS A 26 -5.66 -1.87 6.07
N ALA A 27 -4.97 -2.64 5.22
CA ALA A 27 -3.55 -2.47 4.94
C ALA A 27 -3.25 -1.17 4.17
N VAL A 28 -4.07 -0.82 3.18
CA VAL A 28 -3.93 0.40 2.37
C VAL A 28 -4.11 1.63 3.26
N TRP A 29 -5.09 1.59 4.15
CA TRP A 29 -5.36 2.62 5.15
C TRP A 29 -4.15 2.82 6.08
N VAL A 30 -3.60 1.75 6.66
CA VAL A 30 -2.46 1.83 7.61
C VAL A 30 -1.21 2.38 6.93
N ILE A 31 -0.92 1.95 5.70
CA ILE A 31 0.24 2.44 4.96
C ILE A 31 0.11 3.94 4.67
N ASN A 32 -1.07 4.39 4.21
CA ASN A 32 -1.33 5.81 3.99
C ASN A 32 -1.17 6.62 5.29
N TRP A 33 -1.63 6.08 6.41
CA TRP A 33 -1.53 6.73 7.72
C TRP A 33 -0.08 6.94 8.14
N MET A 34 0.73 5.87 8.04
CA MET A 34 2.16 5.92 8.36
C MET A 34 2.93 6.87 7.44
N MET A 35 2.59 6.90 6.15
CA MET A 35 3.24 7.81 5.20
C MET A 35 2.95 9.28 5.50
N GLN A 36 1.75 9.60 5.97
CA GLN A 36 1.34 10.95 6.39
C GLN A 36 1.79 11.30 7.81
N GLN A 37 2.58 10.44 8.49
CA GLN A 37 3.05 10.64 9.86
C GLN A 37 1.91 10.94 10.86
N GLY A 38 0.69 10.48 10.57
CA GLY A 38 -0.48 10.75 11.39
C GLY A 38 -0.99 12.20 11.36
N GLU A 39 -0.60 13.04 10.39
CA GLU A 39 -1.00 14.46 10.30
C GLU A 39 -2.51 14.70 10.40
N ASN A 40 -3.32 13.84 9.76
CA ASN A 40 -4.76 13.86 9.86
C ASN A 40 -5.23 12.52 10.39
N GLU A 41 -5.04 12.41 11.70
CA GLU A 41 -4.95 11.21 12.51
C GLU A 41 -5.78 10.02 11.98
N TYR A 42 -7.00 10.21 11.44
CA TYR A 42 -7.78 9.11 10.88
C TYR A 42 -8.71 9.44 9.70
N LYS A 43 -8.54 10.55 8.99
CA LYS A 43 -9.36 10.87 7.81
C LYS A 43 -8.69 10.42 6.52
N ILE A 44 -8.49 9.11 6.40
CA ILE A 44 -7.88 8.52 5.20
C ILE A 44 -8.99 7.92 4.36
N GLU A 45 -9.19 8.53 3.20
CA GLU A 45 -10.06 8.00 2.16
C GLU A 45 -9.23 7.03 1.31
N VAL A 46 -9.81 5.86 1.01
CA VAL A 46 -9.20 4.86 0.15
C VAL A 46 -10.04 4.72 -1.10
N ASP A 47 -9.43 5.06 -2.23
CA ASP A 47 -9.98 4.86 -3.57
C ASP A 47 -9.12 3.88 -4.37
N GLU A 48 -9.56 3.57 -5.60
CA GLU A 48 -8.84 2.66 -6.50
C GLU A 48 -7.45 3.17 -6.86
N GLY A 49 -7.29 4.50 -7.00
CA GLY A 49 -6.00 5.13 -7.24
C GLY A 49 -5.01 4.92 -6.08
N SER A 50 -5.50 4.98 -4.84
CA SER A 50 -4.73 4.73 -3.62
C SER A 50 -4.26 3.29 -3.55
N ARG A 51 -5.14 2.34 -3.89
CA ARG A 51 -4.79 0.90 -3.97
C ARG A 51 -3.69 0.66 -4.99
N LEU A 52 -3.85 1.19 -6.21
CA LEU A 52 -2.87 1.04 -7.28
C LEU A 52 -1.54 1.68 -6.91
N LYS A 53 -1.57 2.90 -6.34
CA LYS A 53 -0.36 3.61 -5.91
C LYS A 53 0.43 2.79 -4.89
N ILE A 54 -0.23 2.27 -3.85
CA ILE A 54 0.44 1.44 -2.83
C ILE A 54 0.96 0.15 -3.43
N ALA A 55 0.17 -0.52 -4.29
CA ALA A 55 0.62 -1.71 -4.98
C ALA A 55 1.92 -1.43 -5.75
N LEU A 56 1.95 -0.37 -6.57
CA LEU A 56 3.15 0.04 -7.31
C LEU A 56 4.32 0.36 -6.39
N GLN A 57 4.09 1.11 -5.31
CA GLN A 57 5.14 1.45 -4.35
C GLN A 57 5.75 0.21 -3.70
N LEU A 58 4.93 -0.77 -3.30
CA LEU A 58 5.40 -2.02 -2.70
C LEU A 58 6.10 -2.92 -3.74
N THR A 59 5.55 -3.03 -4.94
CA THR A 59 6.12 -3.90 -5.98
C THR A 59 7.43 -3.36 -6.55
N LEU A 60 7.56 -2.03 -6.63
CA LEU A 60 8.73 -1.37 -7.22
C LEU A 60 9.75 -0.92 -6.17
N HIS A 61 9.48 -1.12 -4.88
CA HIS A 61 10.38 -0.72 -3.81
C HIS A 61 11.76 -1.40 -3.97
N PRO A 62 12.89 -0.68 -3.80
CA PRO A 62 14.23 -1.27 -3.91
C PRO A 62 14.50 -2.45 -2.97
N PHE A 63 13.79 -2.51 -1.83
CA PHE A 63 13.89 -3.61 -0.87
C PHE A 63 12.98 -4.80 -1.18
N ASN A 64 12.15 -4.71 -2.21
CA ASN A 64 11.38 -5.86 -2.65
C ASN A 64 12.29 -6.82 -3.43
N LYS A 65 12.57 -7.98 -2.85
CA LYS A 65 13.42 -9.03 -3.46
C LYS A 65 12.88 -9.52 -4.81
N ASN A 66 11.58 -9.36 -5.06
CA ASN A 66 10.93 -9.77 -6.30
C ASN A 66 10.77 -8.61 -7.29
N ARG A 67 11.34 -7.43 -7.02
CA ARG A 67 11.19 -6.25 -7.88
C ARG A 67 11.53 -6.54 -9.34
N ASP A 68 12.67 -7.17 -9.59
CA ASP A 68 13.13 -7.42 -10.96
C ASP A 68 12.25 -8.48 -11.66
N LEU A 69 11.74 -9.46 -10.90
CA LEU A 69 10.74 -10.42 -11.39
C LEU A 69 9.45 -9.71 -11.79
N MET A 70 8.95 -8.79 -10.96
CA MET A 70 7.73 -8.02 -11.23
C MET A 70 7.90 -7.14 -12.48
N LEU A 71 9.04 -6.46 -12.62
CA LEU A 71 9.36 -5.67 -13.80
C LEU A 71 9.43 -6.52 -15.07
N THR A 72 10.09 -7.68 -14.98
CA THR A 72 10.22 -8.62 -16.10
C THR A 72 8.84 -9.12 -16.55
N LYS A 73 8.02 -9.59 -15.60
CA LYS A 73 6.65 -10.05 -15.88
C LYS A 73 5.77 -8.95 -16.46
N SER A 74 5.89 -7.73 -15.96
CA SER A 74 5.16 -6.56 -16.50
C SER A 74 5.55 -6.27 -17.95
N LEU A 75 6.84 -6.40 -18.27
CA LEU A 75 7.34 -6.21 -19.64
C LEU A 75 6.86 -7.33 -20.58
N GLU A 76 6.94 -8.59 -20.15
CA GLU A 76 6.43 -9.75 -20.89
C GLU A 76 4.95 -9.57 -21.24
N HIS A 77 4.14 -9.19 -20.26
CA HIS A 77 2.70 -8.99 -20.45
C HIS A 77 2.41 -7.82 -21.40
N LYS A 78 3.09 -6.68 -21.26
CA LYS A 78 2.99 -5.56 -22.21
C LYS A 78 3.33 -5.99 -23.64
N GLN A 79 4.38 -6.79 -23.81
CA GLN A 79 4.76 -7.28 -25.14
C GLN A 79 3.73 -8.26 -25.72
N ALA A 80 3.10 -9.10 -24.89
CA ALA A 80 2.02 -9.99 -25.31
C ALA A 80 0.79 -9.20 -25.76
N PHE A 81 0.38 -8.20 -24.97
CA PHE A 81 -0.71 -7.28 -25.30
C PHE A 81 -0.48 -6.57 -26.64
N VAL A 82 0.69 -5.97 -26.85
CA VAL A 82 1.04 -5.28 -28.11
C VAL A 82 1.02 -6.22 -29.32
N LYS A 83 1.30 -7.51 -29.10
CA LYS A 83 1.29 -8.54 -30.15
C LYS A 83 -0.09 -9.17 -30.39
N GLY A 84 -1.14 -8.75 -29.66
CA GLY A 84 -2.48 -9.34 -29.75
C GLY A 84 -2.55 -10.78 -29.22
N ASN A 85 -1.63 -11.15 -28.32
CA ASN A 85 -1.56 -12.47 -27.70
C ASN A 85 -1.97 -12.39 -26.23
N ASP A 86 -2.89 -11.49 -25.86
CA ASP A 86 -3.28 -11.30 -24.47
C ASP A 86 -3.93 -12.60 -23.93
N PRO A 87 -3.36 -13.20 -22.87
CA PRO A 87 -3.97 -14.38 -22.25
C PRO A 87 -5.37 -14.13 -21.67
N GLU A 88 -5.79 -12.87 -21.44
CA GLU A 88 -7.13 -12.55 -20.94
C GLU A 88 -8.24 -12.54 -22.01
N GLU A 89 -7.90 -12.49 -23.31
CA GLU A 89 -8.89 -12.55 -24.40
C GLU A 89 -9.39 -13.97 -24.73
N LYS A 90 -8.86 -15.00 -24.06
CA LYS A 90 -9.18 -16.42 -24.34
C LYS A 90 -10.22 -17.07 -23.42
N ASN A 91 -10.87 -16.30 -22.53
CA ASN A 91 -11.94 -16.80 -21.65
C ASN A 91 -13.27 -16.11 -21.92
#